data_AF-A0AAD0JJM2-F1
#
_entry.id   AF-A0AAD0JJM2-F1
#
_cell.length_a   1.000
_cell.length_b   1.000
_cell.length_c   1.000
_cell.angle_alpha   90.00
_cell.angle_beta   90.00
_cell.angle_gamma   90.00
#
_symmetry.space_group_name_H-M   'P 1'
#
loop_
_entity.id
_entity.type
_entity.pdbx_description
1 polymer ?
#
loop_
_entity_poly.entity_id
_entity_poly.type
_entity_poly.pdbx_seq_one_letter_code
_entity_poly.pdbx_strand_id
1 'polypeptide(L)'
;MAAALKPKERAALLAAHAASDHALHRTRAGFAPNNRPEKVFTRRVMNWLDERVLMRFDDPELPRTATLTAAGLAAAEAEIAKARDLALSA
;
A
#
# COMPACT_ATOMS: atom_id res chain seq x y z
N MET A 1 10.11 4.65 -17.46
CA MET A 1 8.86 4.03 -16.97
C MET A 1 9.16 3.33 -15.66
N ALA A 2 8.39 3.58 -14.60
CA ALA A 2 8.51 2.80 -13.37
C ALA A 2 8.07 1.35 -13.64
N ALA A 3 8.81 0.37 -13.11
CA ALA A 3 8.46 -1.03 -13.26
C ALA A 3 7.09 -1.33 -12.63
N ALA A 4 6.32 -2.23 -13.25
CA ALA A 4 5.02 -2.64 -12.75
C ALA A 4 5.08 -3.09 -11.27
N LEU A 5 4.01 -2.84 -10.54
CA LEU A 5 3.88 -3.29 -9.15
C LEU A 5 3.73 -4.82 -9.13
N LYS A 6 4.46 -5.47 -8.22
CA LYS A 6 4.25 -6.88 -7.91
C LYS A 6 2.85 -7.05 -7.29
N PRO A 7 2.22 -8.24 -7.41
CA PRO A 7 0.88 -8.45 -6.86
C PRO A 7 0.73 -8.10 -5.37
N LYS A 8 1.75 -8.42 -4.55
CA LYS A 8 1.75 -8.09 -3.12
C LYS A 8 1.92 -6.60 -2.84
N GLU A 9 2.72 -5.88 -3.64
CA GLU A 9 2.87 -4.43 -3.53
C GLU A 9 1.55 -3.75 -3.87
N ARG A 10 0.90 -4.15 -4.98
CA ARG A 10 -0.40 -3.64 -5.40
C ARG A 10 -1.47 -3.87 -4.33
N ALA A 11 -1.54 -5.07 -3.76
CA ALA A 11 -2.52 -5.39 -2.73
C ALA A 11 -2.34 -4.54 -1.47
N ALA A 12 -1.10 -4.33 -1.01
CA ALA A 12 -0.78 -3.47 0.13
C ALA A 12 -1.11 -2.00 -0.15
N LEU A 13 -0.74 -1.50 -1.33
CA LEU A 13 -1.01 -0.14 -1.78
C LEU A 13 -2.50 0.17 -1.77
N LEU A 14 -3.31 -0.72 -2.37
CA LEU A 14 -4.77 -0.57 -2.42
C LEU A 14 -5.43 -0.72 -1.05
N ALA A 15 -4.90 -1.59 -0.18
CA ALA A 15 -5.39 -1.75 1.18
C ALA A 15 -5.15 -0.49 2.03
N ALA A 16 -3.96 0.11 1.91
CA ALA A 16 -3.64 1.37 2.56
C ALA A 16 -4.52 2.51 2.01
N HIS A 17 -4.68 2.61 0.69
CA HIS A 17 -5.51 3.65 0.07
C HIS A 17 -6.96 3.58 0.54
N ALA A 18 -7.51 2.37 0.71
CA ALA A 18 -8.87 2.18 1.21
C ALA A 18 -9.03 2.49 2.71
N ALA A 19 -7.95 2.59 3.49
CA ALA A 19 -8.00 3.00 4.89
C ALA A 19 -8.26 4.51 5.02
N SER A 20 -8.96 4.91 6.08
CA SER A 20 -9.35 6.31 6.29
C SER A 20 -8.18 7.26 6.53
N ASP A 21 -7.07 6.73 7.03
CA ASP A 21 -5.83 7.46 7.31
C ASP A 21 -4.74 7.21 6.25
N HIS A 22 -5.09 6.50 5.17
CA HIS A 22 -4.17 6.11 4.10
C HIS A 22 -2.90 5.40 4.61
N ALA A 23 -3.01 4.64 5.70
CA ALA A 23 -1.87 4.01 6.36
C ALA A 23 -2.11 2.52 6.69
N LEU A 24 -0.99 1.82 6.89
CA LEU A 24 -0.94 0.47 7.45
C LEU A 24 -0.25 0.52 8.81
N HIS A 25 -0.84 -0.15 9.79
CA HIS A 25 -0.43 -0.10 11.19
C HIS A 25 0.22 -1.41 11.58
N ARG A 26 1.29 -1.34 12.37
CA ARG A 26 2.02 -2.50 12.86
C ARG A 26 1.14 -3.30 13.82
N THR A 27 1.04 -4.58 13.55
CA THR A 27 0.40 -5.61 14.37
C THR A 27 1.44 -6.66 14.76
N ARG A 28 1.03 -7.65 15.57
CA ARG A 28 1.89 -8.80 15.89
C ARG A 28 2.26 -9.64 14.65
N ALA A 29 1.42 -9.62 13.61
CA ALA A 29 1.59 -10.46 12.43
C ALA A 29 2.22 -9.71 11.23
N GLY A 30 2.31 -8.38 11.27
CA GLY A 30 2.80 -7.56 10.15
C GLY A 30 2.23 -6.16 10.19
N PHE A 31 1.80 -5.65 9.04
CA PHE A 31 1.16 -4.35 8.88
C PHE A 31 -0.24 -4.54 8.27
N ALA A 32 -1.25 -3.87 8.83
CA ALA A 32 -2.64 -3.99 8.36
C ALA A 32 -3.35 -2.63 8.41
N PRO A 33 -4.34 -2.38 7.53
CA PRO A 33 -5.15 -1.18 7.59
C PRO A 33 -6.16 -1.29 8.74
N ASN A 34 -6.52 -0.15 9.34
CA ASN A 34 -7.45 -0.12 10.48
C ASN A 34 -8.86 -0.62 10.14
N ASN A 35 -9.31 -0.46 8.90
CA ASN A 35 -10.65 -0.88 8.47
C ASN A 35 -10.75 -2.36 8.07
N ARG A 36 -9.61 -3.04 7.86
CA ARG A 36 -9.52 -4.43 7.39
C ARG A 36 -8.33 -5.14 8.04
N PRO A 37 -8.38 -5.41 9.36
CA PRO A 37 -7.26 -5.97 10.11
C PRO A 37 -6.86 -7.37 9.63
N GLU A 38 -7.73 -8.09 8.91
CA GLU A 38 -7.45 -9.38 8.29
C GLU A 38 -6.46 -9.29 7.11
N LYS A 39 -6.30 -8.10 6.51
CA LYS A 39 -5.34 -7.88 5.40
C LYS A 39 -3.96 -7.53 5.94
N VAL A 40 -3.22 -8.56 6.31
CA VAL A 40 -1.87 -8.42 6.87
C VAL A 40 -0.79 -8.52 5.79
N PHE A 41 0.13 -7.57 5.81
CA PHE A 41 1.29 -7.50 4.93
C PHE A 41 2.59 -7.57 5.71
N THR A 42 3.57 -8.30 5.19
CA THR A 42 4.88 -8.46 5.84
C THR A 42 5.72 -7.18 5.75
N ARG A 43 6.67 -6.99 6.68
CA ARG A 43 7.68 -5.92 6.63
C ARG A 43 8.38 -5.80 5.27
N ARG A 44 8.70 -6.94 4.64
CA ARG A 44 9.34 -6.97 3.32
C ARG A 44 8.52 -6.29 2.23
N VAL A 45 7.20 -6.45 2.25
CA VAL A 45 6.31 -5.80 1.26
C VAL A 45 6.27 -4.30 1.51
N MET A 46 6.24 -3.87 2.78
CA MET A 46 6.28 -2.45 3.12
C MET A 46 7.60 -1.82 2.68
N ASN A 47 8.73 -2.51 2.87
CA ASN A 47 10.04 -2.02 2.42
C ASN A 47 10.10 -1.82 0.90
N TRP A 48 9.52 -2.73 0.10
CA TRP A 48 9.45 -2.54 -1.35
C TRP A 48 8.65 -1.29 -1.74
N LEU A 49 7.58 -0.97 -1.01
CA LEU A 49 6.80 0.25 -1.25
C LEU A 49 7.57 1.51 -0.82
N ASP A 50 8.32 1.45 0.28
CA ASP A 50 9.17 2.55 0.76
C ASP A 50 10.37 2.80 -0.17
N GLU A 51 11.01 1.75 -0.69
CA GLU A 51 12.07 1.81 -1.71
C GLU A 51 11.57 2.50 -2.99
N ARG A 52 10.29 2.32 -3.33
CA ARG A 52 9.61 3.00 -4.45
C ARG A 52 9.05 4.38 -4.09
N VAL A 53 9.22 4.83 -2.84
CA VAL A 53 8.70 6.12 -2.33
C VAL A 53 7.16 6.20 -2.38
N LEU A 54 6.48 5.06 -2.38
CA LEU A 54 5.01 4.98 -2.36
C LEU A 54 4.45 4.99 -0.94
N MET A 55 5.25 4.57 0.03
CA MET A 55 4.95 4.69 1.46
C MET A 55 6.15 5.29 2.20
N ARG A 56 5.89 5.79 3.40
CA ARG A 56 6.91 6.17 4.38
C ARG A 56 6.56 5.62 5.74
N PHE A 57 7.57 5.13 6.44
CA PHE A 57 7.46 4.79 7.85
C PHE A 57 7.50 6.05 8.72
N ASP A 58 6.80 6.01 9.85
CA ASP A 58 6.93 7.03 10.90
C ASP A 58 8.31 7.01 11.54
N ASP A 59 8.81 5.81 11.84
CA ASP A 59 10.13 5.55 12.41
C ASP A 59 10.85 4.49 11.56
N PRO A 60 12.05 4.77 11.02
CA PRO A 60 12.82 3.81 10.23
C PRO A 60 13.23 2.53 10.99
N GLU A 61 13.52 2.65 12.29
CA GLU A 61 14.05 1.58 13.13
C GLU A 61 12.94 0.76 13.81
N LEU A 62 11.95 1.46 14.37
CA LEU A 62 10.81 0.83 15.06
C LEU A 62 9.45 1.32 14.52
N PRO A 63 9.15 1.05 13.24
CA PRO A 63 7.96 1.57 12.60
C PRO A 63 6.71 1.08 13.28
N ARG A 64 5.79 1.99 13.53
CA ARG A 64 4.44 1.70 14.00
C ARG A 64 3.43 1.89 12.89
N THR A 65 3.71 2.80 11.95
CA THR A 65 2.82 3.10 10.84
C THR A 65 3.60 3.21 9.53
N ALA A 66 2.92 2.87 8.43
CA ALA A 66 3.40 3.07 7.07
C ALA A 66 2.32 3.85 6.31
N THR A 67 2.58 5.12 6.03
CA THR A 67 1.60 6.03 5.43
C THR A 67 1.90 6.20 3.94
N LEU A 68 0.84 6.24 3.12
CA LEU A 68 0.99 6.56 1.70
C LEU A 68 1.57 7.96 1.50
N THR A 69 2.51 8.07 0.57
CA THR A 69 2.96 9.37 0.07
C THR A 69 1.98 9.90 -0.99
N ALA A 70 2.15 11.15 -1.42
CA ALA A 70 1.42 11.67 -2.58
C ALA A 70 1.62 10.80 -3.84
N ALA A 71 2.84 10.29 -4.05
CA ALA A 71 3.12 9.35 -5.13
C ALA A 71 2.43 8.00 -4.94
N GLY A 72 2.33 7.52 -3.69
CA GLY A 72 1.56 6.34 -3.32
C GLY A 72 0.08 6.46 -3.62
N LEU A 73 -0.52 7.60 -3.28
CA LEU A 73 -1.94 7.90 -3.58
C LEU A 73 -2.19 7.89 -5.08
N ALA A 74 -1.41 8.64 -5.86
CA ALA A 74 -1.54 8.68 -7.31
C ALA A 74 -1.33 7.30 -7.96
N ALA A 75 -0.39 6.50 -7.43
CA ALA A 75 -0.18 5.13 -7.91
C ALA A 75 -1.37 4.21 -7.61
N ALA A 76 -2.00 4.36 -6.44
CA ALA A 76 -3.19 3.60 -6.07
C ALA A 76 -4.38 3.96 -6.98
N GLU A 77 -4.61 5.25 -7.21
CA GLU A 77 -5.65 5.74 -8.13
C GLU A 77 -5.44 5.22 -9.55
N ALA A 78 -4.21 5.22 -10.05
CA ALA A 78 -3.88 4.65 -11.35
C ALA A 78 -4.19 3.14 -11.43
N GLU A 79 -3.92 2.38 -10.36
CA GLU A 79 -4.26 0.94 -10.30
C GLU A 79 -5.77 0.68 -10.23
N ILE A 80 -6.53 1.58 -9.62
CA ILE A 80 -8.00 1.55 -9.60
C ILE A 80 -8.55 1.89 -10.99
N ALA A 81 -8.04 2.94 -11.63
CA ALA A 81 -8.44 3.33 -12.98
C ALA A 81 -8.22 2.19 -13.98
N LYS A 82 -7.03 1.56 -13.97
CA LYS A 82 -6.74 0.38 -14.80
C LYS A 82 -7.73 -0.77 -14.57
N ALA A 83 -8.08 -1.04 -13.31
CA ALA A 83 -9.05 -2.09 -12.99
C ALA A 83 -10.46 -1.76 -13.50
N ARG A 84 -10.85 -0.48 -13.42
CA ARG A 84 -12.12 0.01 -13.97
C ARG A 84 -12.16 -0.11 -15.49
N ASP A 85 -11.11 0.31 -16.18
CA ASP A 85 -11.02 0.23 -17.63
C ASP A 85 -11.07 -1.21 -18.13
N LEU A 86 -10.43 -2.13 -17.41
CA LEU A 86 -10.50 -3.56 -17.69
C LEU A 86 -11.91 -4.12 -17.50
N ALA A 87 -12.62 -3.69 -16.46
CA ALA A 87 -13.99 -4.14 -16.20
C ALA A 87 -15.03 -3.60 -17.21
N LEU A 88 -14.74 -2.46 -17.85
CA LEU A 88 -15.61 -1.86 -18.88
C LEU A 88 -15.34 -2.40 -20.29
N SER A 89 -14.18 -3.01 -20.51
CA SER A 89 -13.77 -3.57 -21.81
C SER A 89 -13.92 -5.09 -21.93
N ALA A 90 -14.34 -5.75 -20.84
CA ALA A 90 -14.65 -7.18 -20.78
C ALA A 90 -16.16 -7.42 -20.94
#